data_AF-A0A443S620-F1
#
_entry.id   AF-A0A443S620-F1
#
_cell.length_a   1.000
_cell.length_b   1.000
_cell.length_c   1.000
_cell.angle_alpha   90.00
_cell.angle_beta   90.00
_cell.angle_gamma   90.00
#
_symmetry.space_group_name_H-M   'P 1'
#
loop_
_entity.id
_entity.type
_entity.pdbx_description
1 polymer ?
#
loop_
_entity_poly.entity_id
_entity_poly.type
_entity_poly.pdbx_seq_one_letter_code
_entity_poly.pdbx_strand_id
1 'polypeptide(L)'
;SFGLVVDNNTECLKDKNIDFENLPFEVLYEICKSLDGFSLNNLSLTCKRLRNVCSALLENRGLVVLQWEKKVSEEGSKWHIGYKRWFFSTCFTSVDKWIIDGNERVLNHLQSCAHFERVLKTEPFKLPHAVNTRESKKKL
;
A
#
# COMPACT_ATOMS: atom_id res chain seq x y z
N SER A 1 34.15 0.16 -60.36
CA SER A 1 34.68 1.08 -59.34
C SER A 1 33.59 2.10 -59.07
N PHE A 2 32.80 1.89 -58.02
CA PHE A 2 31.69 2.76 -57.65
C PHE A 2 32.00 3.28 -56.25
N GLY A 3 32.38 4.56 -56.17
CA GLY A 3 32.72 5.23 -54.93
C GLY A 3 31.48 5.38 -54.05
N LEU A 4 31.55 4.84 -52.85
CA LEU A 4 30.67 5.21 -51.76
C LEU A 4 31.05 6.64 -51.34
N VAL A 5 30.19 7.59 -51.67
CA VAL A 5 30.18 8.91 -51.03
C VAL A 5 29.83 8.65 -49.57
N VAL A 6 30.81 8.84 -48.69
CA VAL A 6 30.59 8.79 -47.24
C VAL A 6 29.91 10.10 -46.88
N ASP A 7 28.60 10.04 -46.65
CA ASP A 7 27.86 11.14 -46.05
C ASP A 7 28.44 11.40 -44.65
N ASN A 8 29.12 12.54 -44.51
CA ASN A 8 29.78 13.00 -43.28
C ASN A 8 28.80 13.42 -42.16
N ASN A 9 27.58 12.91 -42.13
CA ASN A 9 26.66 13.12 -41.01
C ASN A 9 26.81 12.01 -39.98
N THR A 10 28.05 11.77 -39.55
CA THR A 10 28.32 11.11 -38.26
C THR A 10 28.36 12.17 -37.17
N GLU A 11 27.29 12.97 -37.06
CA GLU A 11 27.06 13.72 -35.83
C GLU A 11 26.42 12.77 -34.83
N CYS A 12 27.29 12.17 -34.02
CA CYS A 12 27.10 11.79 -32.64
C CYS A 12 25.64 11.50 -32.26
N LEU A 13 25.33 10.23 -31.99
CA LEU A 13 24.23 9.84 -31.11
C LEU A 13 24.47 10.55 -29.77
N LYS A 14 24.10 11.83 -29.69
CA LYS A 14 24.05 12.61 -28.47
C LYS A 14 23.29 11.73 -27.51
N ASP A 15 23.94 11.32 -26.43
CA ASP A 15 23.35 10.56 -25.34
C ASP A 15 21.97 11.15 -25.07
N LYS A 16 20.93 10.55 -25.66
CA LYS A 16 19.56 10.95 -25.40
C LYS A 16 19.37 10.43 -23.99
N ASN A 17 19.55 11.30 -23.02
CA ASN A 17 19.40 10.96 -21.62
C ASN A 17 17.99 10.38 -21.46
N ILE A 18 17.89 9.05 -21.35
CA ILE A 18 16.61 8.35 -21.28
C ILE A 18 16.08 8.61 -19.89
N ASP A 19 15.24 9.62 -19.78
CA ASP A 19 14.61 9.97 -18.53
C ASP A 19 13.32 9.17 -18.33
N PHE A 20 12.98 8.86 -17.07
CA PHE A 20 11.75 8.14 -16.72
C PHE A 20 10.50 8.88 -17.22
N GLU A 21 10.57 10.20 -17.32
CA GLU A 21 9.47 11.02 -17.84
C GLU A 21 9.27 10.88 -19.36
N ASN A 22 10.23 10.35 -20.10
CA ASN A 22 10.12 10.21 -21.55
C ASN A 22 9.73 8.78 -21.99
N LEU A 23 9.70 7.82 -21.07
CA LEU A 23 9.34 6.43 -21.35
C LEU A 23 7.83 6.26 -21.55
N PRO A 24 7.36 5.49 -22.56
CA PRO A 24 5.95 5.17 -22.73
C PRO A 24 5.33 4.54 -21.47
N PHE A 25 4.02 4.71 -21.31
CA PHE A 25 3.29 4.22 -20.13
C PHE A 25 3.48 2.72 -19.92
N GLU A 26 3.42 1.94 -20.99
CA GLU A 26 3.51 0.48 -21.00
C GLU A 26 4.86 0.01 -20.47
N VAL A 27 5.94 0.69 -20.87
CA VAL A 27 7.31 0.38 -20.42
C VAL A 27 7.44 0.67 -18.92
N LEU A 28 6.95 1.83 -18.48
CA LEU A 28 6.94 2.20 -17.06
C LEU A 28 6.09 1.22 -16.23
N TYR A 29 4.95 0.80 -16.76
CA TYR A 29 4.04 -0.13 -16.10
C TYR A 29 4.68 -1.51 -15.93
N GLU A 30 5.37 -2.03 -16.95
CA GLU A 30 6.11 -3.29 -16.83
C GLU A 30 7.27 -3.20 -15.84
N ILE A 31 8.00 -2.08 -15.80
CA ILE A 31 9.02 -1.85 -14.76
C ILE A 31 8.36 -1.89 -13.38
N CYS A 32 7.26 -1.15 -13.19
CA CYS A 32 6.54 -1.13 -11.91
C CYS A 32 6.01 -2.52 -11.50
N LYS A 33 5.62 -3.37 -12.45
CA LYS A 33 5.21 -4.76 -12.17
C LYS A 33 6.35 -5.64 -11.63
N SER A 34 7.60 -5.29 -11.86
CA SER A 34 8.73 -6.03 -11.27
C SER A 34 9.06 -5.59 -9.83
N LEU A 35 8.49 -4.47 -9.37
CA LEU A 35 8.76 -3.91 -8.05
C LEU A 35 7.83 -4.48 -6.96
N ASP A 36 8.36 -4.55 -5.74
CA ASP A 36 7.60 -4.87 -4.54
C ASP A 36 6.73 -3.68 -4.07
N GLY A 37 5.80 -3.95 -3.15
CA GLY A 37 4.87 -2.93 -2.64
C GLY A 37 5.57 -1.74 -1.99
N PHE A 38 6.65 -1.96 -1.24
CA PHE A 38 7.39 -0.86 -0.58
C PHE A 38 8.11 0.00 -1.62
N SER A 39 8.75 -0.60 -2.61
CA SER A 39 9.37 0.13 -3.72
C SER A 39 8.33 0.92 -4.54
N LEU A 40 7.17 0.33 -4.83
CA LEU A 40 6.05 1.02 -5.51
C LEU A 40 5.52 2.20 -4.70
N ASN A 41 5.41 2.06 -3.38
CA ASN A 41 5.00 3.15 -2.50
C ASN A 41 5.96 4.33 -2.64
N ASN A 42 7.26 4.09 -2.50
CA ASN A 42 8.27 5.15 -2.59
C ASN A 42 8.34 5.77 -4.00
N LEU A 43 8.25 4.94 -5.05
CA LEU A 43 8.24 5.42 -6.44
C LEU A 43 7.03 6.33 -6.73
N SER A 44 5.86 6.03 -6.15
CA SER A 44 4.65 6.85 -6.33
C SER A 44 4.74 8.25 -5.68
N LEU A 45 5.71 8.45 -4.79
CA LEU A 45 5.91 9.72 -4.09
C LEU A 45 6.86 10.66 -4.84
N THR A 46 7.61 10.19 -5.83
CA THR A 46 8.64 10.99 -6.53
C THR A 46 8.03 11.98 -7.52
N CYS A 47 7.10 11.55 -8.38
CA CYS A 47 6.45 12.43 -9.35
C CYS A 47 4.99 12.01 -9.66
N LYS A 48 4.20 12.95 -10.19
CA LYS A 48 2.77 12.72 -10.50
C LYS A 48 2.57 11.64 -11.56
N ARG A 49 3.44 11.57 -12.57
CA ARG A 49 3.35 10.58 -13.64
C ARG A 49 3.56 9.17 -13.09
N LEU A 50 4.64 8.95 -12.34
CA LEU A 50 4.93 7.66 -11.72
C LEU A 50 3.86 7.27 -10.69
N ARG A 51 3.28 8.24 -9.96
CA ARG A 51 2.11 8.00 -9.11
C ARG A 51 0.93 7.42 -9.90
N ASN A 52 0.62 7.99 -11.06
CA ASN A 52 -0.47 7.49 -11.90
C ASN A 52 -0.17 6.08 -12.43
N VAL A 53 1.06 5.81 -12.88
CA VAL A 53 1.47 4.46 -13.31
C VAL A 53 1.35 3.45 -12.17
N CYS A 54 1.89 3.79 -10.98
CA CYS A 54 1.79 2.93 -9.81
C CYS A 54 0.32 2.72 -9.38
N SER A 55 -0.55 3.72 -9.51
CA SER A 55 -1.96 3.59 -9.13
C SER A 55 -2.71 2.52 -9.92
N ALA A 56 -2.32 2.25 -11.18
CA ALA A 56 -2.88 1.17 -11.98
C ALA A 56 -2.57 -0.23 -11.44
N LEU A 57 -1.63 -0.36 -10.50
CA LEU A 57 -1.28 -1.61 -9.82
C LEU A 57 -1.94 -1.75 -8.44
N LEU A 58 -2.61 -0.71 -7.92
CA LEU A 58 -3.22 -0.75 -6.59
C LEU A 58 -4.34 -1.79 -6.47
N GLU A 59 -5.11 -2.02 -7.54
CA GLU A 59 -6.19 -3.01 -7.53
C GLU A 59 -5.66 -4.43 -7.29
N ASN A 60 -4.50 -4.77 -7.87
CA ASN A 60 -3.94 -6.12 -7.82
C ASN A 60 -2.89 -6.33 -6.71
N ARG A 61 -2.22 -5.26 -6.27
CA ARG A 61 -1.08 -5.32 -5.33
C ARG A 61 -1.18 -4.39 -4.13
N GLY A 62 -2.17 -3.51 -4.11
CA GLY A 62 -2.39 -2.57 -3.03
C GLY A 62 -3.12 -3.20 -1.85
N LEU A 63 -3.14 -2.46 -0.75
CA LEU A 63 -3.91 -2.74 0.45
C LEU A 63 -5.08 -1.75 0.53
N VAL A 64 -6.16 -2.19 1.15
CA VAL A 64 -7.33 -1.35 1.45
C VAL A 64 -7.41 -1.14 2.95
N VAL A 65 -7.35 0.12 3.37
CA VAL A 65 -7.62 0.52 4.76
C VAL A 65 -8.92 1.32 4.81
N LEU A 66 -9.74 1.02 5.82
CA LEU A 66 -10.96 1.76 6.11
C LEU A 66 -10.59 3.02 6.89
N GLN A 67 -10.89 4.18 6.31
CA GLN A 67 -10.79 5.43 7.04
C GLN A 67 -12.07 5.66 7.83
N TRP A 68 -11.92 5.76 9.15
CA TRP A 68 -13.03 6.01 10.06
C TRP A 68 -13.20 7.50 10.28
N GLU A 69 -14.44 7.95 10.22
CA GLU A 69 -14.84 9.32 10.48
C GLU A 69 -15.80 9.35 11.67
N LYS A 70 -15.66 10.37 12.51
CA LYS A 70 -16.51 10.58 13.67
C LYS A 70 -17.66 11.49 13.28
N LYS A 71 -18.88 10.97 13.35
CA LYS A 71 -20.11 11.76 13.17
C LYS A 71 -20.68 12.12 14.53
N VAL A 72 -20.87 13.42 14.76
CA VAL A 72 -21.48 13.96 15.98
C VAL A 72 -22.93 14.30 15.70
N SER A 73 -23.84 13.83 16.55
CA SER A 73 -25.28 14.08 16.51
C SER A 73 -25.77 14.46 17.91
N GLU A 74 -27.02 14.95 18.00
CA GLU A 74 -27.65 15.27 19.29
C GLU A 74 -27.68 14.06 20.25
N GLU A 75 -27.78 12.85 19.71
CA GLU A 75 -27.75 11.57 20.45
C GLU A 75 -26.33 11.11 20.85
N GLY A 76 -25.29 11.86 20.50
CA GLY A 76 -23.89 11.54 20.79
C GLY A 76 -23.01 11.32 19.55
N SER A 77 -21.81 10.76 19.78
CA SER A 77 -20.79 10.54 18.74
C SER A 77 -20.75 9.09 18.28
N LYS A 78 -20.84 8.85 16.97
CA LYS A 78 -20.73 7.51 16.37
C LYS A 78 -19.60 7.51 15.34
N TRP A 79 -18.80 6.44 15.31
CA TRP A 79 -17.80 6.23 14.27
C TRP A 79 -18.42 5.44 13.12
N HIS A 80 -18.17 5.88 11.89
CA HIS A 80 -18.53 5.13 10.70
C HIS A 80 -17.36 5.09 9.73
N ILE A 81 -17.42 4.17 8.76
CA ILE A 81 -16.49 4.16 7.64
C ILE A 81 -16.83 5.39 6.79
N GLY A 82 -15.89 6.33 6.66
CA GLY A 82 -16.03 7.47 5.77
C GLY A 82 -15.73 7.04 4.34
N TYR A 83 -14.54 6.49 4.11
CA TYR A 83 -14.11 6.01 2.81
C TYR A 83 -13.07 4.89 2.91
N LYS A 84 -12.82 4.22 1.77
CA LYS A 84 -11.76 3.22 1.61
C LYS A 84 -10.54 3.89 0.98
N ARG A 85 -9.37 3.67 1.57
CA ARG A 85 -8.10 4.17 1.04
C ARG A 85 -7.27 3.02 0.49
N TRP A 86 -6.87 3.15 -0.78
CA TRP A 86 -5.93 2.25 -1.43
C TRP A 86 -4.52 2.82 -1.33
N PHE A 87 -3.57 1.98 -0.95
CA PHE A 87 -2.15 2.34 -0.85
C PHE A 87 -1.28 1.10 -0.92
N PHE A 88 0.01 1.27 -1.19
CA PHE A 88 0.98 0.20 -1.14
C PHE A 88 1.56 0.04 0.28
N SER A 89 2.10 -1.13 0.61
CA SER A 89 2.76 -1.35 1.90
C SER A 89 3.84 -0.29 2.14
N THR A 90 3.83 0.31 3.32
CA THR A 90 4.88 1.24 3.77
C THR A 90 6.08 0.51 4.41
N CYS A 91 6.03 -0.82 4.47
CA CYS A 91 7.06 -1.66 5.08
C CYS A 91 7.52 -2.73 4.08
N PHE A 92 8.83 -3.00 4.06
CA PHE A 92 9.46 -3.99 3.20
C PHE A 92 9.35 -5.43 3.74
N THR A 93 9.12 -5.59 5.05
CA THR A 93 9.12 -6.91 5.72
C THR A 93 7.80 -7.19 6.42
N SER A 94 7.50 -8.49 6.62
CA SER A 94 6.40 -8.93 7.47
C SER A 94 6.55 -8.40 8.89
N VAL A 95 5.42 -8.18 9.56
CA VAL A 95 5.40 -7.90 10.99
C VAL A 95 5.57 -9.22 11.73
N ASP A 96 6.78 -9.50 12.19
CA ASP A 96 7.08 -10.77 12.88
C ASP A 96 6.64 -10.76 14.34
N LYS A 97 6.63 -9.58 14.98
CA LYS A 97 6.23 -9.40 16.37
C LYS A 97 5.51 -8.07 16.57
N TRP A 98 4.42 -8.11 17.32
CA TRP A 98 3.79 -6.93 17.87
C TRP A 98 4.44 -6.64 19.21
N ILE A 99 5.17 -5.54 19.30
CA ILE A 99 5.77 -5.07 20.55
C ILE A 99 5.01 -3.85 21.05
N ILE A 100 4.89 -3.76 22.36
CA ILE A 100 4.60 -2.49 23.01
C ILE A 100 5.88 -1.68 22.89
N ASP A 101 5.81 -0.55 22.17
CA ASP A 101 6.87 0.46 22.22
C ASP A 101 7.09 0.83 23.71
N GLY A 102 8.34 0.78 24.16
CA GLY A 102 8.76 1.11 25.54
C GLY A 102 8.38 2.53 25.98
N ASN A 103 7.75 3.31 25.11
CA ASN A 103 6.97 4.49 25.46
C ASN A 103 5.67 4.11 26.21
N GLU A 104 5.84 3.57 27.42
CA GLU A 104 4.76 3.15 28.32
C GLU A 104 3.88 4.31 28.79
N ARG A 105 4.14 5.56 28.38
CA ARG A 105 3.41 6.75 28.87
C ARG A 105 1.91 6.63 28.65
N VAL A 106 1.49 6.16 27.47
CA VAL A 106 0.07 5.95 27.16
C VAL A 106 -0.47 4.77 27.96
N LEU A 107 0.25 3.65 28.02
CA LEU A 107 -0.20 2.46 28.75
C LEU A 107 -0.30 2.68 30.26
N ASN A 108 0.71 3.31 30.86
CA ASN A 108 0.75 3.68 32.27
C ASN A 108 -0.35 4.68 32.60
N HIS A 109 -0.63 5.65 31.71
CA HIS A 109 -1.79 6.52 31.87
C HIS A 109 -3.10 5.72 31.83
N LEU A 110 -3.29 4.82 30.86
CA LEU A 110 -4.51 4.01 30.73
C LEU A 110 -4.78 3.09 31.92
N GLN A 111 -3.75 2.74 32.72
CA GLN A 111 -3.94 1.98 33.97
C GLN A 111 -4.69 2.79 35.04
N SER A 112 -4.45 4.10 35.12
CA SER A 112 -5.02 4.99 36.14
C SER A 112 -6.00 6.02 35.58
N CYS A 113 -6.30 5.99 34.28
CA CYS A 113 -7.12 7.00 33.63
C CYS A 113 -8.58 6.86 34.07
N ALA A 114 -9.10 7.89 34.74
CA ALA A 114 -10.48 7.96 35.20
C ALA A 114 -11.52 7.94 34.06
N HIS A 115 -11.10 8.24 32.83
CA HIS A 115 -11.95 8.26 31.64
C HIS A 115 -11.78 7.02 30.75
N PHE A 116 -10.90 6.08 31.11
CA PHE A 116 -10.69 4.87 30.33
C PHE A 116 -11.66 3.76 30.76
N GLU A 117 -12.73 3.59 29.99
CA GLU A 117 -13.64 2.46 30.16
C GLU A 117 -13.05 1.21 29.49
N ARG A 118 -12.64 0.23 30.30
CA ARG A 118 -12.04 -1.01 29.81
C ARG A 118 -13.12 -1.94 29.24
N VAL A 119 -13.29 -1.93 27.93
CA VAL A 119 -14.22 -2.84 27.23
C VAL A 119 -13.62 -4.24 27.15
N LEU A 120 -13.91 -5.08 28.14
CA LEU A 120 -13.57 -6.51 28.14
C LEU A 120 -14.61 -7.28 27.33
N LYS A 121 -14.26 -7.65 26.09
CA LYS A 121 -15.09 -8.58 25.31
C LYS A 121 -14.87 -10.00 25.82
N THR A 122 -15.84 -10.52 26.57
CA THR A 122 -15.85 -11.90 27.08
C THR A 122 -16.40 -12.91 26.07
N GLU A 123 -17.20 -12.46 25.11
CA GLU A 123 -17.78 -13.32 24.09
C GLU A 123 -16.88 -13.45 22.85
N PRO A 124 -16.70 -14.67 22.31
CA PRO A 124 -15.96 -14.88 21.07
C PRO A 124 -16.62 -14.13 19.90
N PHE A 125 -15.86 -13.31 19.19
CA PHE A 125 -16.34 -12.67 17.96
C PHE A 125 -15.85 -13.44 16.72
N LYS A 126 -16.73 -13.58 15.73
CA LYS A 126 -16.39 -14.28 14.47
C LYS A 126 -15.42 -13.43 13.66
N LEU A 127 -14.24 -13.99 13.36
CA LEU A 127 -13.32 -13.38 12.42
C LEU A 127 -13.89 -13.51 10.99
N PRO A 128 -13.84 -12.46 10.16
CA PRO A 128 -14.40 -12.47 8.80
C PRO A 128 -13.88 -13.61 7.91
N HIS A 129 -12.67 -14.13 8.18
CA HIS A 129 -12.04 -15.21 7.42
C HIS A 129 -12.17 -16.62 8.03
N ALA A 130 -12.81 -16.79 9.20
CA ALA A 130 -12.97 -18.10 9.84
C ALA A 130 -14.11 -18.94 9.23
N VAL A 131 -14.37 -18.80 7.93
CA VAL A 131 -15.35 -19.61 7.19
C VAL A 131 -14.66 -20.90 6.71
N ASN A 132 -14.83 -21.95 7.52
CA ASN A 132 -14.80 -23.38 7.19
C ASN A 132 -13.49 -24.02 6.65
N THR A 133 -12.72 -24.63 7.55
CA THR A 133 -11.87 -25.81 7.25
C THR A 133 -12.45 -27.08 7.89
N ARG A 134 -13.76 -27.33 7.70
CA ARG A 134 -14.42 -28.57 8.15
C ARG A 134 -15.18 -29.25 7.01
N GLU A 135 -14.47 -29.60 5.96
CA GLU A 135 -14.78 -30.71 5.05
C GLU A 135 -13.45 -31.47 4.93
N SER A 136 -13.25 -32.71 5.36
CA SER A 136 -14.03 -33.90 5.09
C SER A 136 -13.61 -35.01 6.07
N LYS A 137 -14.57 -35.61 6.79
CA LYS A 137 -14.50 -37.03 7.18
C LYS A 137 -15.89 -37.63 7.01
N LYS A 138 -16.24 -37.97 5.77
CA LYS A 138 -17.27 -38.98 5.51
C LYS A 138 -16.75 -40.28 6.12
N LYS A 139 -17.39 -40.77 7.19
CA LYS A 139 -17.23 -42.15 7.64
C LYS A 139 -18.31 -42.99 6.96
N LEU A 140 -17.86 -44.08 6.33
CA LEU A 140 -18.63 -45.28 6.03
C LEU A 140 -19.31 -45.82 7.30
#